data_AF-A0A0R2M0X9-F1
#
_entry.id   AF-A0A0R2M0X9-F1
#
_cell.length_a   1.000
_cell.length_b   1.000
_cell.length_c   1.000
_cell.angle_alpha   90.00
_cell.angle_beta   90.00
_cell.angle_gamma   90.00
#
_symmetry.space_group_name_H-M   'P 1'
#
loop_
_entity.id
_entity.type
_entity.pdbx_description
1 polymer ?
#
loop_
_entity_poly.entity_id
_entity_poly.type
_entity_poly.pdbx_seq_one_letter_code
_entity_poly.pdbx_strand_id
1 'polypeptide(L)'
;MDKKYQEACSYLKRYRFYKSIIEQPFIDAMGLGKPRRWKQIEVWCDQVNGAVSAITDPGQAKLIRDEFIVPGGSRTLAQAQLGLKKSQYYKVRKRAVLEWWELVNREGN
;
A
#
# COMPACT_ATOMS: atom_id res chain seq x y z
N MET A 1 5.74 20.16 6.97
CA MET A 1 5.69 18.73 6.62
C MET A 1 5.27 18.63 5.16
N ASP A 2 5.88 17.72 4.41
CA ASP A 2 5.75 17.61 2.96
C ASP A 2 4.34 17.10 2.58
N LYS A 3 3.52 17.95 1.92
CA LYS A 3 2.10 17.68 1.62
C LYS A 3 1.93 16.38 0.81
N LYS A 4 2.84 16.14 -0.14
CA LYS A 4 2.86 14.92 -0.98
C LYS A 4 3.03 13.65 -0.14
N TYR A 5 3.94 13.68 0.83
CA TYR A 5 4.20 12.54 1.70
C TYR A 5 3.00 12.20 2.61
N GLN A 6 2.32 13.22 3.14
CA GLN A 6 1.12 13.01 3.95
C GLN A 6 -0.03 12.42 3.13
N GLU A 7 -0.18 12.88 1.89
CA GLU A 7 -1.16 12.36 0.94
C GLU A 7 -0.88 10.90 0.58
N ALA A 8 0.35 10.58 0.19
CA ALA A 8 0.79 9.21 -0.09
C ALA A 8 0.56 8.27 1.10
N CYS A 9 0.91 8.70 2.33
CA CYS A 9 0.64 7.93 3.55
C CYS A 9 -0.87 7.70 3.76
N SER A 10 -1.71 8.69 3.46
CA SER A 10 -3.16 8.57 3.59
C SER A 10 -3.73 7.61 2.54
N TYR A 11 -3.16 7.60 1.35
CA TYR A 11 -3.52 6.69 0.27
C TYR A 11 -3.22 5.22 0.62
N LEU A 12 -2.02 4.94 1.14
CA LEU A 12 -1.65 3.61 1.64
C LEU A 12 -2.56 3.12 2.79
N LYS A 13 -3.00 4.04 3.68
CA LYS A 13 -3.96 3.70 4.74
C LYS A 13 -5.34 3.35 4.16
N ARG A 14 -5.83 4.11 3.17
CA ARG A 14 -7.07 3.77 2.46
C ARG A 14 -6.96 2.43 1.76
N TYR A 15 -5.78 2.13 1.20
CA TYR A 15 -5.54 0.84 0.55
C TYR A 15 -5.75 -0.31 1.51
N ARG A 16 -5.13 -0.25 2.69
CA ARG A 16 -5.27 -1.30 3.70
C ARG A 16 -6.73 -1.53 4.09
N PHE A 17 -7.49 -0.45 4.25
CA PHE A 17 -8.91 -0.53 4.56
C PHE A 17 -9.70 -1.23 3.43
N TYR A 18 -9.60 -0.75 2.20
CA TYR A 18 -10.30 -1.35 1.06
C TYR A 18 -9.84 -2.76 0.74
N LYS A 19 -8.55 -3.06 0.90
CA LYS A 19 -7.99 -4.42 0.74
C LYS A 19 -8.67 -5.40 1.70
N SER A 20 -8.85 -4.98 2.95
CA SER A 20 -9.57 -5.80 3.95
C SER A 20 -11.05 -6.02 3.60
N ILE A 21 -11.69 -5.12 2.84
CA ILE A 21 -13.07 -5.27 2.39
C ILE A 21 -13.16 -6.20 1.17
N ILE A 22 -12.27 -6.07 0.18
CA ILE A 22 -12.30 -6.92 -1.02
C ILE A 22 -11.87 -8.36 -0.76
N GLU A 23 -11.06 -8.59 0.27
CA GLU A 23 -10.60 -9.92 0.68
C GLU A 23 -11.67 -10.69 1.49
N GLN A 24 -12.73 -10.02 1.94
CA GLN A 24 -13.85 -10.72 2.54
C GLN A 24 -14.62 -11.52 1.48
N PRO A 25 -15.08 -12.74 1.81
CA PRO A 25 -15.85 -13.53 0.89
C PRO A 25 -17.11 -12.79 0.48
N PHE A 26 -17.28 -12.58 -0.83
CA PHE A 26 -18.51 -12.02 -1.36
C PHE A 26 -19.55 -13.13 -1.53
N ILE A 27 -20.70 -12.96 -0.88
CA ILE A 27 -21.85 -13.82 -1.10
C ILE A 27 -22.73 -13.18 -2.16
N ASP A 28 -22.72 -13.77 -3.36
CA ASP A 28 -23.60 -13.39 -4.45
C ASP A 28 -24.89 -14.22 -4.43
N ALA A 29 -25.77 -13.90 -3.47
CA ALA A 29 -27.00 -14.67 -3.25
C ALA A 29 -27.98 -14.63 -4.44
N MET A 30 -27.83 -13.69 -5.38
CA MET A 30 -28.71 -13.52 -6.54
C MET A 30 -28.02 -13.80 -7.89
N GLY A 31 -26.75 -14.22 -7.90
CA GLY A 31 -26.00 -14.50 -9.13
C GLY A 31 -25.75 -13.27 -10.02
N LEU A 32 -25.77 -12.06 -9.45
CA LEU A 32 -25.63 -10.80 -10.18
C LEU A 32 -24.17 -10.39 -10.39
N GLY A 33 -23.24 -11.12 -9.80
CA GLY A 33 -21.82 -10.83 -9.76
C GLY A 33 -21.46 -9.65 -8.84
N LYS A 34 -20.15 -9.41 -8.69
CA LYS A 34 -19.64 -8.28 -7.90
C LYS A 34 -20.09 -6.93 -8.51
N PRO A 35 -20.60 -5.98 -7.70
CA PRO A 35 -20.90 -4.63 -8.18
C PRO A 35 -19.70 -3.97 -8.86
N ARG A 36 -19.96 -3.12 -9.87
CA ARG A 36 -18.92 -2.40 -10.63
C ARG A 36 -17.93 -1.65 -9.73
N ARG A 37 -18.43 -1.01 -8.66
CA ARG A 37 -17.60 -0.32 -7.66
C ARG A 37 -16.58 -1.24 -7.00
N TRP A 38 -16.92 -2.50 -6.80
CA TRP A 38 -16.02 -3.45 -6.16
C TRP A 38 -14.89 -3.87 -7.09
N LYS A 39 -15.21 -4.16 -8.36
CA LYS A 39 -14.21 -4.41 -9.40
C LYS A 39 -13.26 -3.22 -9.58
N GLN A 40 -13.77 -2.00 -9.49
CA GLN A 40 -12.93 -0.79 -9.50
C GLN A 40 -11.96 -0.73 -8.32
N ILE A 41 -12.42 -1.10 -7.12
CA ILE A 41 -11.56 -1.18 -5.93
C ILE A 41 -10.52 -2.29 -6.07
N GLU A 42 -10.87 -3.45 -6.65
CA GLU A 42 -9.92 -4.54 -6.93
C GLU A 42 -8.80 -4.07 -7.87
N VAL A 43 -9.16 -3.48 -9.02
CA VAL A 43 -8.17 -2.92 -9.97
C VAL A 43 -7.28 -1.89 -9.29
N TRP A 44 -7.88 -1.02 -8.47
CA TRP A 44 -7.13 -0.02 -7.73
C TRP A 44 -6.17 -0.66 -6.68
N CYS A 45 -6.61 -1.70 -5.98
CA CYS A 45 -5.75 -2.46 -5.07
C CYS A 45 -4.60 -3.16 -5.81
N ASP A 46 -4.85 -3.65 -7.02
CA ASP A 46 -3.82 -4.27 -7.87
C ASP A 46 -2.80 -3.24 -8.34
N GLN A 47 -3.23 -2.04 -8.74
CA GLN A 47 -2.33 -0.92 -9.06
C GLN A 47 -1.43 -0.56 -7.87
N VAL A 48 -2.00 -0.48 -6.65
CA VAL A 48 -1.22 -0.20 -5.45
C VAL A 48 -0.15 -1.28 -5.20
N ASN A 49 -0.50 -2.56 -5.34
CA ASN A 49 0.46 -3.67 -5.17
C ASN A 49 1.50 -3.74 -6.30
N GLY A 50 1.08 -3.42 -7.54
CA GLY A 50 1.96 -3.30 -8.71
C GLY A 50 3.03 -2.26 -8.46
N ALA A 51 2.63 -1.05 -8.07
CA ALA A 51 3.54 0.03 -7.72
C ALA A 51 4.50 -0.33 -6.58
N VAL A 52 4.06 -1.08 -5.56
CA VAL A 52 4.97 -1.59 -4.51
C VAL A 52 6.00 -2.57 -5.06
N SER A 53 5.61 -3.41 -6.01
CA SER A 53 6.49 -4.40 -6.63
C SER A 53 7.45 -3.80 -7.65
N ALA A 54 7.13 -2.62 -8.18
CA ALA A 54 7.97 -1.84 -9.08
C ALA A 54 9.01 -0.94 -8.35
N ILE A 55 8.98 -0.88 -7.01
CA ILE A 55 10.01 -0.14 -6.23
C ILE A 55 11.38 -0.78 -6.46
N THR A 56 12.36 0.07 -6.77
CA THR A 56 13.70 -0.37 -7.19
C THR A 56 14.45 -1.08 -6.06
N ASP A 57 14.33 -0.56 -4.84
CA ASP A 57 15.00 -1.07 -3.65
C ASP A 57 14.12 -2.12 -2.94
N PRO A 58 14.55 -3.40 -2.88
CA PRO A 58 13.75 -4.46 -2.25
C PRO A 58 13.47 -4.22 -0.76
N GLY A 59 14.38 -3.54 -0.05
CA GLY A 59 14.19 -3.17 1.35
C GLY A 59 13.11 -2.10 1.51
N GLN A 60 13.02 -1.14 0.59
CA GLN A 60 11.96 -0.14 0.55
C GLN A 60 10.60 -0.75 0.15
N ALA A 61 10.59 -1.69 -0.80
CA ALA A 61 9.39 -2.46 -1.13
C ALA A 61 8.90 -3.27 0.08
N LYS A 62 9.82 -3.98 0.75
CA LYS A 62 9.52 -4.73 1.97
C LYS A 62 9.00 -3.83 3.09
N LEU A 63 9.59 -2.64 3.27
CA LEU A 63 9.12 -1.64 4.23
C LEU A 63 7.64 -1.32 4.01
N ILE A 64 7.26 -0.98 2.78
CA ILE A 64 5.87 -0.63 2.49
C ILE A 64 4.94 -1.82 2.69
N ARG A 65 5.35 -3.03 2.27
CA ARG A 65 4.57 -4.25 2.48
C ARG A 65 4.30 -4.50 3.97
N ASP A 66 5.34 -4.47 4.78
CA ASP A 66 5.28 -4.79 6.21
C ASP A 66 4.56 -3.71 7.03
N GLU A 67 4.63 -2.43 6.62
CA GLU A 67 3.96 -1.35 7.35
C GLU A 67 2.48 -1.19 6.93
N PHE A 68 2.18 -1.28 5.63
CA PHE A 68 0.89 -0.83 5.09
C PHE A 68 0.06 -1.92 4.42
N ILE A 69 0.67 -3.00 3.90
CA ILE A 69 -0.04 -3.98 3.06
C ILE A 69 -0.49 -5.19 3.89
N VAL A 70 0.43 -5.79 4.64
CA VAL A 70 0.16 -7.05 5.36
C VAL A 70 -0.82 -6.83 6.53
N PRO A 71 -1.77 -7.75 6.77
CA PRO A 71 -2.61 -7.74 7.97
C PRO A 71 -1.77 -7.71 9.25
N GLY A 72 -2.10 -6.83 10.20
CA GLY A 72 -1.26 -6.61 11.39
C GLY A 72 0.05 -5.84 11.14
N GLY A 73 0.29 -5.39 9.90
CA GLY A 73 1.43 -4.56 9.55
C GLY A 73 1.52 -3.29 10.40
N SER A 74 2.75 -2.89 10.73
CA SER A 74 2.99 -1.70 11.55
C SER A 74 4.39 -1.15 11.33
N ARG A 75 4.58 0.12 11.71
CA ARG A 75 5.88 0.78 11.70
C ARG A 75 6.92 0.00 12.52
N THR A 76 6.52 -0.50 13.69
CA THR A 76 7.42 -1.24 14.58
C THR A 76 7.85 -2.57 13.96
N LEU A 77 6.92 -3.28 13.31
CA LEU A 77 7.21 -4.52 12.60
C LEU A 77 8.18 -4.27 11.45
N ALA A 78 7.85 -3.33 10.56
CA ALA A 78 8.70 -2.99 9.41
C ALA A 78 10.09 -2.51 9.84
N GLN A 79 10.18 -1.71 10.91
CA GLN A 79 11.46 -1.27 11.46
C GLN A 79 12.29 -2.45 11.97
N ALA A 80 11.67 -3.38 12.71
CA ALA A 80 12.35 -4.57 13.23
C ALA A 80 12.82 -5.49 12.09
N GLN A 81 11.98 -5.69 11.07
CA GLN A 81 12.27 -6.52 9.89
C GLN A 81 13.43 -6.02 9.04
N LEU A 82 13.75 -4.72 9.11
CA LEU A 82 14.87 -4.10 8.41
C LEU A 82 16.10 -3.89 9.30
N GLY A 83 16.01 -4.18 10.60
CA GLY A 83 17.11 -3.96 11.56
C GLY A 83 17.53 -2.50 11.70
N LEU A 84 16.65 -1.54 11.37
CA LEU A 84 17.01 -0.12 11.31
C LEU A 84 16.77 0.59 12.64
N LYS A 85 17.67 1.53 12.97
CA LYS A 85 17.41 2.49 14.05
C LYS A 85 16.28 3.44 13.65
N LYS A 86 15.55 3.97 14.64
CA LYS A 86 14.40 4.86 14.43
C LYS A 86 14.68 6.01 13.45
N SER A 87 15.81 6.70 13.61
CA SER A 87 16.18 7.83 12.74
C SER A 87 16.48 7.42 11.29
N GLN A 88 17.10 6.26 11.08
CA GLN A 88 17.35 5.70 9.75
C GLN A 88 16.03 5.26 9.11
N TYR A 89 15.17 4.60 9.88
CA TYR A 89 13.86 4.15 9.42
C TYR A 89 13.02 5.30 8.86
N TYR A 90 12.95 6.45 9.54
CA TYR A 90 12.18 7.60 9.02
C TYR A 90 12.70 8.12 7.69
N LYS A 91 14.02 8.12 7.47
CA LYS A 91 14.63 8.52 6.19
C LYS A 91 14.26 7.54 5.08
N VAL A 92 14.42 6.24 5.33
CA VAL A 92 14.10 5.18 4.37
C VAL A 92 12.60 5.16 4.07
N ARG A 93 11.74 5.25 5.09
CA ARG A 93 10.28 5.32 4.94
C ARG A 93 9.85 6.50 4.08
N LYS A 94 10.42 7.70 4.30
CA LYS A 94 10.07 8.87 3.49
C LYS A 94 10.41 8.64 2.02
N ARG A 95 11.60 8.11 1.74
CA ARG A 95 12.05 7.79 0.37
C ARG A 95 11.13 6.75 -0.28
N ALA A 96 10.89 5.63 0.40
CA ALA A 96 10.06 4.54 -0.09
C ALA A 96 8.65 5.02 -0.44
N VAL A 97 8.01 5.78 0.46
CA VAL A 97 6.64 6.28 0.25
C VAL A 97 6.57 7.25 -0.93
N LEU A 98 7.60 8.08 -1.14
CA LEU A 98 7.62 9.00 -2.27
C LEU A 98 7.89 8.29 -3.61
N GLU A 99 8.82 7.33 -3.65
CA GLU A 99 9.07 6.51 -4.85
C GLU A 99 7.80 5.74 -5.24
N TRP A 100 7.16 5.08 -4.27
CA TRP A 100 5.88 4.41 -4.48
C TRP A 100 4.80 5.36 -5.00
N TRP A 101 4.72 6.58 -4.44
CA TRP A 101 3.74 7.58 -4.87
C TRP A 101 3.97 8.03 -6.31
N GLU A 102 5.20 8.11 -6.78
CA GLU A 102 5.50 8.41 -8.18
C GLU A 102 5.10 7.24 -9.09
N LEU A 103 5.36 6.00 -8.67
CA LEU A 103 5.01 4.80 -9.44
C LEU A 103 3.50 4.65 -9.61
N VAL A 104 2.73 4.77 -8.52
CA VAL A 104 1.26 4.59 -8.58
C VAL A 104 0.57 5.67 -9.41
N ASN A 105 1.14 6.88 -9.49
CA ASN A 105 0.60 7.97 -10.30
C ASN A 105 1.13 7.96 -11.75
N ARG A 106 2.20 7.22 -12.06
CA ARG A 106 2.64 6.99 -13.44
C ARG A 106 1.78 5.96 -14.16
N GLU A 107 1.28 4.95 -13.45
CA GLU A 107 0.39 3.92 -14.02
C GLU A 107 -1.08 4.40 -14.17
N GLY A 108 -1.39 5.62 -13.72
CA GLY A 108 -2.71 6.24 -13.81
C GLY A 108 -2.89 7.28 -14.93
N ASN A 109 -1.85 7.49 -15.76
CA ASN A 109 -1.85 8.33 -16.97
C ASN A 109 -1.52 7.47 -18.20
#